data_AF-A0AAQ2HGX8-F1
#
_entry.id   AF-A0AAQ2HGX8-F1
#
_cell.length_a   1.000
_cell.length_b   1.000
_cell.length_c   1.000
_cell.angle_alpha   90.00
_cell.angle_beta   90.00
_cell.angle_gamma   90.00
#
_symmetry.space_group_name_H-M   'P 1'
#
loop_
_entity.id
_entity.type
_entity.pdbx_description
1 polymer ?
#
loop_
_entity_poly.entity_id
_entity_poly.type
_entity_poly.pdbx_seq_one_letter_code
_entity_poly.pdbx_strand_id
1 'polypeptide(L)'
;MASVAGCCSAPEAAVDRPPVGRRRARTSPPQCGLDLGIHSADSGGRMPRAMSVGTRNVILMKPSFIEQQETRGEYFDAIREAHGKLAQDAAALADLIDEAHRFATGTADTAPRVPGSRWDADTVAEREFTSELACTIRIPQRSAETLIHESGCLTGELPLTMAALRSGQISYRHAQVLMGQAWSLPDEAKAAFEEALLK
;
A
#
# COMPACT_ATOMS: atom_id res chain seq x y z
N MET A 1 35.84 4.70 -48.72
CA MET A 1 37.24 4.92 -48.30
C MET A 1 37.23 6.09 -47.33
N ALA A 2 37.55 6.05 -46.04
CA ALA A 2 38.01 5.07 -45.05
C ALA A 2 37.39 5.59 -43.71
N SER A 3 36.77 4.79 -42.84
CA SER A 3 37.35 3.78 -41.93
C SER A 3 38.47 4.31 -41.03
N VAL A 4 38.13 4.70 -39.79
CA VAL A 4 38.90 4.52 -38.53
C VAL A 4 37.88 4.65 -37.38
N ALA A 5 37.33 3.62 -36.74
CA ALA A 5 37.94 2.60 -35.88
C ALA A 5 38.78 3.20 -34.73
N GLY A 6 38.11 3.55 -33.64
CA GLY A 6 38.75 4.03 -32.40
C GLY A 6 38.05 3.48 -31.17
N CYS A 7 38.18 2.17 -30.95
CA CYS A 7 37.97 1.55 -29.64
C CYS A 7 38.97 2.12 -28.63
N CYS A 8 38.49 2.78 -27.59
CA CYS A 8 39.24 2.95 -26.34
C CYS A 8 38.34 2.51 -25.19
N SER A 9 38.53 1.26 -24.80
CA SER A 9 38.10 0.69 -23.52
C SER A 9 38.80 1.42 -22.38
N ALA A 10 38.05 1.82 -21.36
CA ALA A 10 38.56 2.21 -20.06
C ALA A 10 37.55 1.77 -18.99
N PRO A 11 38.00 1.50 -17.75
CA PRO A 11 37.59 0.32 -17.02
C PRO A 11 36.38 0.55 -16.12
N GLU A 12 35.68 -0.57 -15.92
CA GLU A 12 34.63 -0.83 -14.95
C GLU A 12 35.07 -0.38 -13.55
N ALA A 13 34.63 0.82 -13.14
CA ALA A 13 34.76 1.27 -11.77
C ALA A 13 33.76 0.47 -10.93
N ALA A 14 34.26 -0.60 -10.32
CA ALA A 14 33.62 -1.34 -9.25
C ALA A 14 33.30 -0.38 -8.09
N VAL A 15 32.08 0.17 -8.08
CA VAL A 15 31.52 0.82 -6.91
C VAL A 15 31.13 -0.28 -5.94
N ASP A 16 32.00 -0.42 -4.96
CA ASP A 16 31.90 -1.24 -3.76
C ASP A 16 30.50 -1.13 -3.13
N ARG A 17 29.68 -2.18 -3.31
CA ARG A 17 28.38 -2.30 -2.65
C ARG A 17 28.61 -2.67 -1.18
N PRO A 18 28.14 -1.88 -0.21
CA PRO A 18 28.25 -2.25 1.19
C PRO A 18 27.40 -3.51 1.48
N PRO A 19 27.83 -4.37 2.43
CA PRO A 19 27.18 -5.65 2.69
C PRO A 19 25.76 -5.47 3.24
N VAL A 20 24.81 -6.15 2.61
CA VAL A 20 23.45 -6.38 3.09
C VAL A 20 23.53 -7.18 4.39
N GLY A 21 23.31 -6.52 5.53
CA GLY A 21 23.39 -7.22 6.81
C GLY A 21 22.96 -6.41 8.02
N ARG A 22 21.64 -6.28 8.25
CA ARG A 22 21.03 -6.50 9.58
C ARG A 22 19.64 -7.09 9.40
N ARG A 23 19.53 -8.41 9.57
CA ARG A 23 18.24 -9.08 9.82
C ARG A 23 17.63 -8.41 11.06
N ARG A 24 16.52 -7.67 10.90
CA ARG A 24 15.69 -7.33 12.04
C ARG A 24 15.23 -8.66 12.64
N ALA A 25 15.58 -8.89 13.90
CA ALA A 25 15.10 -10.02 14.66
C ALA A 25 13.57 -10.07 14.53
N ARG A 26 13.04 -11.17 14.02
CA ARG A 26 11.63 -11.51 14.17
C ARG A 26 11.43 -11.70 15.67
N THR A 27 10.91 -10.70 16.35
CA THR A 27 10.38 -10.87 17.69
C THR A 27 9.11 -11.69 17.53
N SER A 28 9.22 -12.99 17.78
CA SER A 28 8.06 -13.85 18.02
C SER A 28 7.20 -13.23 19.12
N PRO A 29 5.86 -13.20 18.98
CA PRO A 29 5.00 -12.74 20.06
C PRO A 29 5.18 -13.65 21.29
N PRO A 30 5.00 -13.16 22.52
CA PRO A 30 5.08 -13.99 23.70
C PRO A 30 4.00 -15.07 23.61
N GLN A 31 4.44 -16.32 23.57
CA GLN A 31 3.59 -17.48 23.74
C GLN A 31 3.07 -17.44 25.18
N CYS A 32 1.83 -16.99 25.37
CA CYS A 32 1.11 -17.21 26.61
C CYS A 32 0.83 -18.72 26.71
N GLY A 33 1.73 -19.44 27.38
CA GLY A 33 1.56 -20.83 27.72
C GLY A 33 0.39 -20.99 28.68
N LEU A 34 -0.66 -21.66 28.23
CA LEU A 34 -1.66 -22.27 29.08
C LEU A 34 -1.86 -23.68 28.58
N ASP A 35 -1.12 -24.62 29.18
CA ASP A 35 -1.50 -26.03 29.19
C ASP A 35 -1.47 -26.56 30.63
N LEU A 36 -2.68 -26.96 31.04
CA LEU A 36 -3.12 -27.98 31.98
C LEU A 36 -2.49 -28.14 33.38
N GLY A 37 -3.41 -28.14 34.35
CA GLY A 37 -3.28 -28.88 35.61
C GLY A 37 -4.65 -29.18 36.20
N ILE A 38 -5.33 -30.21 35.69
CA ILE A 38 -6.50 -30.84 36.31
C ILE A 38 -6.02 -31.97 37.25
N HIS A 39 -6.60 -32.01 38.45
CA HIS A 39 -6.58 -33.03 39.52
C HIS A 39 -5.48 -33.00 40.60
N SER A 40 -5.87 -32.67 41.84
CA SER A 40 -6.20 -33.70 42.85
C SER A 40 -7.05 -33.12 43.99
N ALA A 41 -7.90 -33.96 44.56
CA ALA A 41 -8.73 -33.71 45.73
C ALA A 41 -8.21 -34.55 46.91
N ASP A 42 -8.28 -34.00 48.12
CA ASP A 42 -8.68 -34.57 49.43
C ASP A 42 -8.06 -33.69 50.55
N SER A 43 -8.61 -33.39 51.73
CA SER A 43 -9.73 -33.89 52.51
C SER A 43 -10.09 -32.85 53.60
N GLY A 44 -11.35 -32.84 54.05
CA GLY A 44 -11.73 -32.68 55.48
C GLY A 44 -11.78 -31.28 56.12
N GLY A 45 -12.98 -30.79 56.45
CA GLY A 45 -13.15 -29.65 57.37
C GLY A 45 -14.58 -29.22 57.63
N ARG A 46 -15.09 -29.55 58.81
CA ARG A 46 -16.43 -29.32 59.39
C ARG A 46 -16.88 -27.85 59.46
N MET A 47 -18.16 -27.60 59.14
CA MET A 47 -18.89 -26.31 59.22
C MET A 47 -18.94 -25.71 60.64
N PRO A 48 -19.10 -24.37 60.74
CA PRO A 48 -20.40 -23.89 61.22
C PRO A 48 -20.99 -22.72 60.42
N ARG A 49 -22.31 -22.57 60.59
CA ARG A 49 -23.22 -21.67 59.90
C ARG A 49 -22.96 -20.19 60.20
N ALA A 50 -22.88 -19.38 59.15
CA ALA A 50 -23.25 -17.96 59.16
C ALA A 50 -23.84 -17.62 57.79
N MET A 51 -25.17 -17.50 57.70
CA MET A 51 -25.83 -17.04 56.48
C MET A 51 -25.76 -15.51 56.45
N SER A 52 -24.63 -14.99 55.98
CA SER A 52 -24.57 -13.65 55.41
C SER A 52 -25.33 -13.70 54.09
N VAL A 53 -26.38 -12.89 53.94
CA VAL A 53 -27.03 -12.66 52.65
C VAL A 53 -26.09 -11.72 51.88
N GLY A 54 -25.01 -12.30 51.34
CA GLY A 54 -24.13 -11.62 50.41
C GLY A 54 -24.99 -11.12 49.27
N THR A 55 -25.02 -9.80 49.08
CA THR A 55 -25.39 -9.16 47.82
C THR A 55 -24.87 -10.04 46.70
N ARG A 56 -25.76 -10.49 45.80
CA ARG A 56 -25.37 -11.29 44.64
C ARG A 56 -24.21 -10.56 43.99
N ASN A 57 -23.01 -11.12 44.18
CA ASN A 57 -21.85 -10.70 43.44
C ASN A 57 -22.17 -11.12 42.02
N VAL A 58 -22.66 -10.18 41.22
CA VAL A 58 -22.75 -10.34 39.77
C VAL A 58 -21.29 -10.37 39.33
N ILE A 59 -20.67 -11.53 39.50
CA ILE A 59 -19.41 -11.87 38.86
C ILE A 59 -19.64 -11.49 37.41
N LEU A 60 -18.87 -10.51 36.93
CA LEU A 60 -18.74 -10.18 35.52
C LEU A 60 -18.81 -11.49 34.73
N MET A 61 -19.94 -11.78 34.11
CA MET A 61 -20.04 -12.90 33.18
C MET A 61 -19.09 -12.50 32.06
N LYS A 62 -17.93 -13.16 31.98
CA LYS A 62 -17.01 -12.94 30.86
C LYS A 62 -17.83 -13.20 29.60
N PRO A 63 -17.77 -12.31 28.59
CA PRO A 63 -18.56 -12.48 27.39
C PRO A 63 -18.32 -13.88 26.86
N SER A 64 -19.40 -14.54 26.45
CA SER A 64 -19.29 -15.91 25.97
C SER A 64 -18.31 -15.95 24.80
N PHE A 65 -17.72 -17.11 24.53
CA PHE A 65 -16.80 -17.22 23.39
C PHE A 65 -17.47 -16.75 22.08
N ILE A 66 -18.76 -17.04 21.89
CA ILE A 66 -19.53 -16.63 20.71
C ILE A 66 -19.65 -15.10 20.63
N GLU A 67 -20.06 -14.44 21.71
CA GLU A 67 -20.16 -12.97 21.77
C GLU A 67 -18.80 -12.30 21.49
N GLN A 68 -17.72 -12.84 22.05
CA GLN A 68 -16.36 -12.33 21.76
C GLN A 68 -15.98 -12.49 20.28
N GLN A 69 -16.40 -13.59 19.65
CA GLN A 69 -16.15 -13.81 18.22
C GLN A 69 -16.97 -12.87 17.34
N GLU A 70 -18.24 -12.65 17.67
CA GLU A 70 -19.12 -11.72 16.96
C GLU A 70 -18.59 -10.29 17.03
N THR A 71 -18.27 -9.79 18.23
CA THR A 71 -17.68 -8.46 18.40
C THR A 71 -16.35 -8.33 17.65
N ARG A 72 -15.53 -9.39 17.60
CA ARG A 72 -14.30 -9.39 16.81
C ARG A 72 -14.58 -9.31 15.30
N GLY A 73 -15.62 -9.99 14.82
CA GLY A 73 -16.09 -9.90 13.44
C GLY A 73 -16.48 -8.47 13.07
N GLU A 74 -17.28 -7.81 13.92
CA GLU A 74 -17.70 -6.43 13.73
C GLU A 74 -16.51 -5.46 13.58
N TYR A 75 -15.45 -5.64 14.38
CA TYR A 75 -14.24 -4.83 14.24
C TYR A 75 -13.55 -5.05 12.88
N PHE A 76 -13.46 -6.29 12.41
CA PHE A 76 -12.85 -6.57 11.10
C PHE A 76 -13.68 -6.04 9.94
N ASP A 77 -15.01 -6.09 10.05
CA ASP A 77 -15.89 -5.52 9.04
C ASP A 77 -15.79 -3.99 9.00
N ALA A 78 -15.73 -3.33 10.15
CA ALA A 78 -15.46 -1.89 10.23
C ALA A 78 -14.08 -1.51 9.65
N ILE A 79 -13.04 -2.32 9.91
CA ILE A 79 -11.71 -2.12 9.30
C ILE A 79 -11.78 -2.27 7.78
N ARG A 80 -12.48 -3.31 7.28
CA ARG A 80 -12.64 -3.53 5.83
C ARG A 80 -13.38 -2.36 5.18
N GLU A 81 -14.43 -1.88 5.81
CA GLU A 81 -15.20 -0.74 5.33
C GLU A 81 -14.33 0.54 5.25
N ALA A 82 -13.58 0.84 6.30
CA ALA A 82 -12.66 1.97 6.30
C ALA A 82 -11.56 1.82 5.24
N HIS A 83 -11.02 0.61 5.08
CA HIS A 83 -10.02 0.33 4.06
C HIS A 83 -10.58 0.47 2.64
N GLY A 84 -11.85 0.08 2.41
CA GLY A 84 -12.53 0.27 1.13
C GLY A 84 -12.67 1.74 0.76
N LYS A 85 -13.00 2.60 1.74
CA LYS A 85 -13.04 4.06 1.54
C LYS A 85 -11.67 4.63 1.15
N LEU A 86 -10.59 4.20 1.82
CA LEU A 86 -9.24 4.63 1.44
C LEU A 86 -8.86 4.22 0.01
N ALA A 87 -9.30 3.04 -0.44
CA ALA A 87 -9.08 2.58 -1.81
C ALA A 87 -9.86 3.44 -2.82
N GLN A 88 -11.11 3.77 -2.51
CA GLN A 88 -11.94 4.67 -3.32
C GLN A 88 -11.34 6.07 -3.45
N ASP A 89 -10.89 6.65 -2.33
CA ASP A 89 -10.25 7.96 -2.31
C ASP A 89 -8.92 7.95 -3.09
N ALA A 90 -8.15 6.86 -2.98
CA ALA A 90 -6.91 6.70 -3.75
C ALA A 90 -7.18 6.60 -5.26
N ALA A 91 -8.23 5.90 -5.68
CA ALA A 91 -8.63 5.87 -7.08
C ALA A 91 -9.08 7.25 -7.58
N ALA A 92 -9.89 7.97 -6.81
CA ALA A 92 -10.31 9.32 -7.16
C ALA A 92 -9.12 10.30 -7.27
N LEU A 93 -8.13 10.16 -6.38
CA LEU A 93 -6.91 10.95 -6.44
C LEU A 93 -6.08 10.62 -7.70
N ALA A 94 -5.94 9.34 -8.05
CA ALA A 94 -5.24 8.92 -9.26
C ALA A 94 -5.89 9.48 -10.54
N ASP A 95 -7.22 9.43 -10.63
CA ASP A 95 -7.98 10.03 -11.74
C ASP A 95 -7.70 11.53 -11.87
N LEU A 96 -7.76 12.27 -10.76
CA LEU A 96 -7.51 13.73 -10.74
C LEU A 96 -6.07 14.08 -11.12
N ILE A 97 -5.10 13.29 -10.64
CA ILE A 97 -3.69 13.50 -10.97
C ILE A 97 -3.43 13.25 -12.44
N ASP A 98 -3.93 12.14 -13.00
CA ASP A 98 -3.77 11.83 -14.42
C ASP A 98 -4.45 12.86 -15.32
N GLU A 99 -5.68 13.29 -14.99
CA GLU A 99 -6.37 14.34 -15.73
C GLU A 99 -5.61 15.67 -15.72
N ALA A 100 -5.14 16.10 -14.54
CA ALA A 100 -4.38 17.33 -14.40
C ALA A 100 -3.01 17.25 -15.10
N HIS A 101 -2.36 16.09 -15.05
CA HIS A 101 -1.08 15.83 -15.72
C HIS A 101 -1.23 15.89 -17.25
N ARG A 102 -2.25 15.21 -17.80
CA ARG A 102 -2.58 15.27 -19.24
C ARG A 102 -2.95 16.66 -19.70
N PHE A 103 -3.64 17.44 -18.85
CA PHE A 103 -3.92 18.84 -19.16
C PHE A 103 -2.65 19.70 -19.19
N ALA A 104 -1.78 19.57 -18.18
CA ALA A 104 -0.54 20.33 -18.10
C ALA A 104 0.40 20.04 -19.29
N THR A 105 0.60 18.76 -19.61
CA THR A 105 1.45 18.34 -20.73
C THR A 105 0.80 18.65 -22.09
N GLY A 106 -0.51 18.46 -22.23
CA GLY A 106 -1.24 18.78 -23.46
C GLY A 106 -1.33 20.27 -23.80
N THR A 107 -1.04 21.15 -22.84
CA THR A 107 -1.00 22.61 -23.02
C THR A 107 0.41 23.19 -23.03
N ALA A 108 1.45 22.35 -22.96
CA ALA A 108 2.85 22.77 -22.83
C ALA A 108 3.28 23.79 -23.90
N ASP A 109 2.92 23.55 -25.17
CA ASP A 109 3.29 24.43 -26.29
C ASP A 109 2.58 25.79 -26.29
N THR A 110 1.52 25.94 -25.50
CA THR A 110 0.79 27.21 -25.35
C THR A 110 1.42 28.14 -24.30
N ALA A 111 2.28 27.60 -23.42
CA ALA A 111 2.95 28.36 -22.40
C ALA A 111 4.02 29.31 -23.00
N PRO A 112 4.20 30.53 -22.45
CA PRO A 112 5.25 31.43 -22.91
C PRO A 112 6.63 30.79 -22.81
N ARG A 113 7.32 30.63 -23.94
CA ARG A 113 8.67 30.08 -23.96
C ARG A 113 9.67 31.10 -23.45
N VAL A 114 10.55 30.68 -22.53
CA VAL A 114 11.72 31.47 -22.11
C VAL A 114 12.77 31.40 -23.23
N PRO A 115 13.15 32.53 -23.86
CA PRO A 115 14.17 32.53 -24.89
C PRO A 115 15.50 31.97 -24.35
N GLY A 116 16.12 31.05 -25.10
CA GLY A 116 17.37 30.41 -24.69
C GLY A 116 17.22 29.35 -23.59
N SER A 117 16.00 28.92 -23.26
CA SER A 117 15.79 27.74 -22.41
C SER A 117 16.52 26.52 -22.98
N ARG A 118 17.18 25.77 -22.11
CA ARG A 118 17.79 24.47 -22.45
C ARG A 118 16.77 23.33 -22.56
N TRP A 119 15.56 23.54 -22.05
CA TRP A 119 14.49 22.55 -21.99
C TRP A 119 13.39 22.91 -22.97
N ASP A 120 12.88 21.90 -23.65
CA ASP A 120 11.65 22.00 -24.44
C ASP A 120 10.43 22.23 -23.54
N ALA A 121 9.30 22.60 -24.17
CA ALA A 121 8.07 22.94 -23.48
C ALA A 121 7.53 21.77 -22.65
N ASP A 122 7.59 20.55 -23.19
CA ASP A 122 7.13 19.33 -22.51
C ASP A 122 7.93 19.06 -21.24
N THR A 123 9.26 19.15 -21.31
CA THR A 123 10.14 18.99 -20.14
C THR A 123 9.86 20.03 -19.06
N VAL A 124 9.54 21.27 -19.47
CA VAL A 124 9.17 22.34 -18.53
C VAL A 124 7.84 22.02 -17.86
N ALA A 125 6.80 21.70 -18.63
CA ALA A 125 5.48 21.35 -18.11
C ALA A 125 5.52 20.15 -17.15
N GLU A 126 6.28 19.11 -17.50
CA GLU A 126 6.46 17.93 -16.65
C GLU A 126 7.07 18.28 -15.29
N ARG A 127 8.12 19.10 -15.30
CA ARG A 127 8.85 19.52 -14.09
C ARG A 127 8.01 20.44 -13.21
N GLU A 128 7.33 21.41 -13.83
CA GLU A 128 6.43 22.32 -13.14
C GLU A 128 5.33 21.53 -12.45
N PHE A 129 4.56 20.73 -13.21
CA PHE A 129 3.47 19.92 -12.66
C PHE A 129 3.93 19.01 -11.51
N THR A 130 5.06 18.30 -11.69
CA THR A 130 5.64 17.44 -10.65
C THR A 130 5.97 18.22 -9.37
N SER A 131 6.57 19.41 -9.52
CA SER A 131 6.97 20.24 -8.38
C SER A 131 5.76 20.85 -7.67
N GLU A 132 4.76 21.31 -8.41
CA GLU A 132 3.50 21.83 -7.89
C GLU A 132 2.74 20.74 -7.13
N LEU A 133 2.63 19.54 -7.71
CA LEU A 133 1.96 18.40 -7.08
C LEU A 133 2.66 18.03 -5.76
N ALA A 134 3.99 17.87 -5.79
CA ALA A 134 4.78 17.56 -4.60
C ALA A 134 4.56 18.57 -3.46
N CYS A 135 4.55 19.87 -3.80
CA CYS A 135 4.28 20.94 -2.83
C CYS A 135 2.85 20.90 -2.30
N THR A 136 1.88 20.67 -3.20
CA THR A 136 0.43 20.71 -2.89
C THR A 136 0.05 19.63 -1.89
N ILE A 137 0.49 18.39 -2.11
CA ILE A 137 0.15 17.25 -1.24
C ILE A 137 1.25 16.93 -0.22
N ARG A 138 2.32 17.75 -0.17
CA ARG A 138 3.42 17.71 0.81
C ARG A 138 4.14 16.37 0.86
N ILE A 139 4.60 15.90 -0.29
CA ILE A 139 5.41 14.68 -0.43
C ILE A 139 6.75 14.98 -1.11
N PRO A 140 7.76 14.12 -0.97
CA PRO A 140 9.00 14.26 -1.73
C PRO A 140 8.76 14.27 -3.24
N GLN A 141 9.55 15.05 -4.00
CA GLN A 141 9.38 15.17 -5.46
C GLN A 141 9.42 13.81 -6.17
N ARG A 142 10.35 12.93 -5.80
CA ARG A 142 10.43 11.56 -6.33
C ARG A 142 9.17 10.74 -6.05
N SER A 143 8.49 10.99 -4.93
CA SER A 143 7.21 10.35 -4.62
C SER A 143 6.08 10.89 -5.49
N ALA A 144 6.10 12.18 -5.84
CA ALA A 144 5.15 12.76 -6.80
C ALA A 144 5.36 12.19 -8.21
N GLU A 145 6.61 12.06 -8.66
CA GLU A 145 6.95 11.40 -9.94
C GLU A 145 6.38 9.97 -10.00
N THR A 146 6.60 9.17 -8.95
CA THR A 146 5.99 7.84 -8.85
C THR A 146 4.46 7.91 -8.90
N LEU A 147 3.84 8.83 -8.18
CA LEU A 147 2.39 8.94 -8.11
C LEU A 147 1.76 9.34 -9.46
N ILE A 148 2.41 10.23 -10.21
CA ILE A 148 2.01 10.61 -11.58
C ILE A 148 2.03 9.38 -12.49
N HIS A 149 3.14 8.64 -12.46
CA HIS A 149 3.30 7.43 -13.24
C HIS A 149 2.28 6.34 -12.87
N GLU A 150 2.10 6.08 -11.57
CA GLU A 150 1.09 5.13 -11.07
C GLU A 150 -0.33 5.54 -11.51
N SER A 151 -0.63 6.84 -11.47
CA SER A 151 -1.94 7.37 -11.88
C SER A 151 -2.21 7.11 -13.36
N GLY A 152 -1.26 7.43 -14.25
CA GLY A 152 -1.40 7.15 -15.69
C GLY A 152 -1.46 5.66 -16.01
N CYS A 153 -0.72 4.82 -15.30
CA CYS A 153 -0.79 3.37 -15.48
C CYS A 153 -2.17 2.82 -15.11
N LEU A 154 -2.77 3.27 -14.00
CA LEU A 154 -4.11 2.86 -13.58
C LEU A 154 -5.21 3.33 -14.54
N THR A 155 -5.14 4.56 -15.04
CA THR A 155 -6.17 5.11 -15.92
C THR A 155 -6.05 4.64 -17.37
N GLY A 156 -4.82 4.34 -17.84
CA GLY A 156 -4.54 3.99 -19.23
C GLY A 156 -4.30 2.49 -19.49
N GLU A 157 -3.54 1.82 -18.64
CA GLU A 157 -3.00 0.48 -18.94
C GLU A 157 -3.68 -0.65 -18.17
N LEU A 158 -4.18 -0.37 -16.96
CA LEU A 158 -4.72 -1.37 -16.02
C LEU A 158 -6.15 -1.03 -15.56
N PRO A 159 -7.13 -0.99 -16.49
CA PRO A 159 -8.49 -0.55 -16.19
C PRO A 159 -9.24 -1.49 -15.23
N LEU A 160 -8.95 -2.79 -15.21
CA LEU A 160 -9.61 -3.72 -14.28
C LEU A 160 -9.08 -3.52 -12.85
N THR A 161 -7.78 -3.26 -12.69
CA THR A 161 -7.15 -2.91 -11.43
C THR A 161 -7.73 -1.60 -10.90
N MET A 162 -7.90 -0.60 -11.77
CA MET A 162 -8.54 0.66 -11.41
C MET A 162 -10.00 0.46 -10.98
N ALA A 163 -10.76 -0.39 -11.66
CA ALA A 163 -12.13 -0.73 -11.27
C ALA A 163 -12.20 -1.46 -9.91
N ALA A 164 -11.28 -2.40 -9.66
CA ALA A 164 -11.17 -3.08 -8.37
C ALA A 164 -10.80 -2.11 -7.23
N LEU A 165 -9.94 -1.13 -7.51
CA LEU A 165 -9.59 -0.08 -6.55
C LEU A 165 -10.78 0.86 -6.27
N ARG A 166 -11.48 1.33 -7.32
CA ARG A 166 -12.71 2.15 -7.21
C ARG A 166 -13.84 1.45 -6.46
N SER A 167 -13.92 0.12 -6.51
CA SER A 167 -14.93 -0.64 -5.76
C SER A 167 -14.50 -0.95 -4.32
N GLY A 168 -13.26 -0.63 -3.94
CA GLY A 168 -12.71 -0.96 -2.62
C GLY A 168 -12.39 -2.44 -2.44
N GLN A 169 -12.38 -3.24 -3.52
CA GLN A 169 -12.05 -4.67 -3.47
C GLN A 169 -10.56 -4.91 -3.18
N ILE A 170 -9.69 -4.03 -3.69
CA ILE A 170 -8.25 -4.08 -3.45
C ILE A 170 -7.76 -2.80 -2.79
N SER A 171 -6.65 -2.92 -2.05
CA SER A 171 -5.94 -1.77 -1.49
C SER A 171 -5.11 -1.07 -2.57
N TYR A 172 -4.82 0.23 -2.39
CA TYR A 172 -3.84 0.93 -3.23
C TYR A 172 -2.49 0.20 -3.26
N ARG A 173 -2.04 -0.31 -2.11
CA ARG A 173 -0.81 -1.11 -2.02
C ARG A 173 -0.86 -2.39 -2.87
N HIS A 174 -2.02 -3.04 -2.96
CA HIS A 174 -2.20 -4.20 -3.83
C HIS A 174 -2.15 -3.79 -5.30
N ALA A 175 -2.79 -2.68 -5.68
CA ALA A 175 -2.69 -2.11 -7.01
C ALA A 175 -1.23 -1.78 -7.40
N GLN A 176 -0.42 -1.23 -6.47
CA GLN A 176 1.01 -1.00 -6.68
C GLN A 176 1.80 -2.28 -6.98
N VAL A 177 1.44 -3.41 -6.37
CA VAL A 177 2.05 -4.70 -6.69
C VAL A 177 1.69 -5.14 -8.10
N LEU A 178 0.42 -5.00 -8.50
CA LEU A 178 -0.04 -5.32 -9.85
C LEU A 178 0.66 -4.44 -10.90
N MET A 179 0.74 -3.12 -10.67
CA MET A 179 1.49 -2.20 -11.53
C MET A 179 2.96 -2.60 -11.66
N GLY A 180 3.63 -2.89 -10.55
CA GLY A 180 5.03 -3.31 -10.56
C GLY A 180 5.30 -4.61 -11.32
N GLN A 181 4.33 -5.52 -11.35
CA GLN A 181 4.40 -6.77 -12.13
C GLN A 181 4.08 -6.52 -13.62
N ALA A 182 3.05 -5.72 -13.88
CA ALA A 182 2.60 -5.38 -15.23
C ALA A 182 3.63 -4.57 -16.03
N TRP A 183 4.49 -3.79 -15.37
CA TRP A 183 5.52 -2.97 -16.00
C TRP A 183 6.44 -3.73 -16.98
N SER A 184 6.67 -5.02 -16.72
CA SER A 184 7.52 -5.87 -17.56
C SER A 184 6.79 -6.57 -18.71
N LEU A 185 5.47 -6.42 -18.79
CA LEU A 185 4.62 -7.10 -19.76
C LEU A 185 4.41 -6.23 -21.00
N PRO A 186 4.33 -6.84 -22.20
CA PRO A 186 3.86 -6.13 -23.38
C PRO A 186 2.36 -5.80 -23.25
N ASP A 187 1.90 -4.75 -23.93
CA ASP A 187 0.56 -4.18 -23.73
C ASP A 187 -0.57 -5.20 -23.97
N GLU A 188 -0.41 -6.03 -24.99
CA GLU A 188 -1.30 -7.12 -25.37
C GLU A 188 -1.45 -8.21 -24.29
N ALA A 189 -0.48 -8.33 -23.38
CA ALA A 189 -0.53 -9.31 -22.28
C ALA A 189 -1.15 -8.74 -21.00
N LYS A 190 -1.28 -7.41 -20.86
CA LYS A 190 -1.75 -6.76 -19.63
C LYS A 190 -3.20 -7.11 -19.28
N ALA A 191 -4.09 -7.13 -20.27
CA ALA A 191 -5.50 -7.48 -20.05
C ALA A 191 -5.67 -8.90 -19.48
N ALA A 192 -5.02 -9.90 -20.10
CA ALA A 192 -5.07 -11.28 -19.63
C ALA A 192 -4.42 -11.45 -18.25
N PHE A 193 -3.39 -10.67 -17.95
CA PHE A 193 -2.73 -10.62 -16.65
C PHE A 193 -3.69 -10.11 -15.55
N GLU A 194 -4.39 -9.00 -15.79
CA GLU A 194 -5.34 -8.45 -14.83
C GLU A 194 -6.48 -9.42 -14.52
N GLU A 195 -7.06 -10.03 -15.56
CA GLU A 195 -8.12 -11.03 -15.41
C GLU A 195 -7.66 -12.27 -14.63
N ALA A 196 -6.38 -12.63 -14.71
CA ALA A 196 -5.85 -13.78 -13.99
C ALA A 196 -5.66 -13.50 -12.49
N LEU A 197 -5.31 -12.26 -12.12
CA LEU A 197 -4.92 -11.90 -10.75
C LEU A 197 -6.05 -11.26 -9.92
N LEU A 198 -7.10 -10.75 -10.55
CA LEU A 198 -8.25 -10.14 -9.86
C LEU A 198 -9.41 -11.13 -9.58
N LYS A 199 -9.13 -12.44 -9.57
CA LYS A 199 -10.09 -13.51 -9.29
C LYS A 199 -10.18 -13.88 -7.82
#